data_AF-A0A949CJN0-F1
#
_entry.id   AF-A0A949CJN0-F1
#
_cell.length_a   1.000
_cell.length_b   1.000
_cell.length_c   1.000
_cell.angle_alpha   90.00
_cell.angle_beta   90.00
_cell.angle_gamma   90.00
#
_symmetry.space_group_name_H-M   'P 1'
#
loop_
_entity.id
_entity.type
_entity.pdbx_description
1 polymer ?
#
loop_
_entity_poly.entity_id
_entity_poly.type
_entity_poly.pdbx_seq_one_letter_code
_entity_poly.pdbx_strand_id
1 'polypeptide(L)'
;MNYVQIHLLTRWLAISACCIATAELARSQPPVSPSASQSELAWVTPEMKASGVSYHTFDSAAAKTKVSYHIYKPSIYDRETNRKFAVVYWLHGSGGGLPGIPRVAAHFDAAIEAGKTPPCLVVFVNGLAEGMYVDWKDGSAPIETIIIQELIPHIDKTYRTIASREGRMLDGYSMGGYGSARLGFKYPDRFTGISVMGGGPLQAELIQAPRASRQRAAEVLKKVYGGDQEYFKSVGPRRLAEQNAESIIQGSIIRVVCGDQDETFSNNRAFHEHLEKLSIPHTWTVLEGIDHNPMRTLEALGDSNWRFYNQVFKPSESKPTRNQKPDFEINFQIKAQNRRAVIVNASTDGTKRPVVIALHGGQGSAEVMRANSGFDPVAKSNGFMVVYGEGTDFGGKRHAWNTGFLLRRQVKDADDIAYLDTLIDKLVNEHDADPTRIYMTGGSNGGMMTFVYAVARSERLAAVAPVVASMFTFERKPAVPLPILIINGAKDEEVPLEGGMSRNLLVSRAQDAPYKPLKDVVQFWVEANQSQKTERVDVKGTVTTTMYAATDEGAATEFVVDSIGAHGWPGTRARRQGSVPISAFSGAERVWQFFKDKKRAEP
;
A
#
# COMPACT_ATOMS: atom_id res chain seq x y z
N MET A 1 -91.75 -5.85 28.78
CA MET A 1 -91.72 -6.06 27.31
C MET A 1 -90.67 -7.12 27.03
N ASN A 2 -90.92 -8.02 26.07
CA ASN A 2 -89.95 -9.04 25.69
C ASN A 2 -88.89 -8.44 24.76
N TYR A 3 -87.62 -8.84 24.92
CA TYR A 3 -87.00 -9.82 24.01
C TYR A 3 -85.82 -10.51 24.71
N VAL A 4 -85.40 -11.66 24.21
CA VAL A 4 -84.51 -12.61 24.90
C VAL A 4 -83.34 -12.99 24.00
N GLN A 5 -82.13 -13.13 24.58
CA GLN A 5 -81.12 -14.04 24.04
C GLN A 5 -80.37 -14.82 25.14
N ILE A 6 -80.87 -16.03 25.36
CA ILE A 6 -80.31 -17.26 25.97
C ILE A 6 -79.11 -17.76 25.13
N HIS A 7 -78.13 -18.56 25.57
CA HIS A 7 -77.47 -19.01 26.83
C HIS A 7 -76.09 -19.61 26.37
N LEU A 8 -75.09 -19.99 27.18
CA LEU A 8 -74.93 -21.15 28.09
C LEU A 8 -73.49 -21.03 28.70
N LEU A 9 -73.09 -21.39 29.93
CA LEU A 9 -73.47 -22.35 31.00
C LEU A 9 -72.65 -23.66 31.10
N THR A 10 -71.55 -23.61 31.90
CA THR A 10 -71.04 -24.70 32.80
C THR A 10 -70.47 -25.98 32.13
N ARG A 11 -69.89 -27.01 32.80
CA ARG A 11 -69.85 -27.58 34.19
C ARG A 11 -68.61 -28.53 34.28
N TRP A 12 -68.01 -29.06 35.37
CA TRP A 12 -68.24 -29.31 36.82
C TRP A 12 -66.93 -28.94 37.62
N LEU A 13 -66.85 -28.76 38.95
CA LEU A 13 -66.75 -29.69 40.12
C LEU A 13 -65.81 -30.93 40.00
N ALA A 14 -65.11 -31.43 41.05
CA ALA A 14 -64.68 -30.93 42.39
C ALA A 14 -63.85 -32.01 43.17
N ILE A 15 -63.49 -31.73 44.46
CA ILE A 15 -63.26 -32.65 45.61
C ILE A 15 -61.80 -32.97 46.08
N SER A 16 -61.46 -32.40 47.26
CA SER A 16 -60.67 -32.89 48.44
C SER A 16 -59.22 -33.45 48.36
N ALA A 17 -58.45 -33.57 49.46
CA ALA A 17 -58.30 -32.81 50.74
C ALA A 17 -57.19 -33.45 51.64
N CYS A 18 -56.76 -32.72 52.71
CA CYS A 18 -55.94 -33.18 53.86
C CYS A 18 -54.43 -33.50 53.63
N CYS A 19 -53.52 -33.40 54.62
CA CYS A 19 -53.56 -32.72 55.94
C CYS A 19 -52.17 -32.66 56.63
N ILE A 20 -51.89 -31.58 57.41
CA ILE A 20 -51.02 -31.54 58.64
C ILE A 20 -49.48 -31.74 58.40
N ALA A 21 -48.47 -31.20 59.12
CA ALA A 21 -48.34 -30.39 60.36
C ALA A 21 -47.23 -29.27 60.24
N THR A 22 -46.83 -28.65 61.36
CA THR A 22 -45.90 -27.49 61.47
C THR A 22 -44.66 -27.73 62.36
N ALA A 23 -43.53 -27.06 62.03
CA ALA A 23 -42.35 -26.76 62.89
C ALA A 23 -41.52 -27.98 63.38
N GLU A 24 -40.27 -27.87 63.88
CA GLU A 24 -39.40 -26.71 64.22
C GLU A 24 -37.89 -27.05 64.06
N LEU A 25 -36.99 -26.35 64.78
CA LEU A 25 -35.55 -26.58 65.00
C LEU A 25 -34.56 -26.21 63.86
N ALA A 26 -34.06 -24.98 63.92
CA ALA A 26 -32.80 -24.60 63.29
C ALA A 26 -31.58 -25.15 64.07
N ARG A 27 -30.53 -25.54 63.34
CA ARG A 27 -29.16 -25.69 63.89
C ARG A 27 -28.20 -24.83 63.08
N SER A 28 -27.32 -24.12 63.77
CA SER A 28 -26.34 -23.21 63.18
C SER A 28 -25.26 -23.96 62.39
N GLN A 29 -24.98 -23.50 61.16
CA GLN A 29 -23.66 -23.70 60.55
C GLN A 29 -22.71 -22.59 61.01
N PRO A 30 -21.40 -22.86 61.14
CA PRO A 30 -20.42 -21.83 61.47
C PRO A 30 -20.31 -20.79 60.33
N PRO A 31 -19.88 -19.56 60.61
CA PRO A 31 -19.66 -18.56 59.58
C PRO A 31 -18.62 -19.07 58.57
N VAL A 32 -19.00 -19.15 57.30
CA VAL A 32 -18.07 -19.39 56.20
C VAL A 32 -17.04 -18.27 56.22
N SER A 33 -15.79 -18.61 56.53
CA SER A 33 -14.68 -17.66 56.45
C SER A 33 -14.59 -17.13 55.01
N PRO A 34 -14.38 -15.82 54.80
CA PRO A 34 -14.33 -15.25 53.45
C PRO A 34 -13.30 -16.01 52.61
N SER A 35 -13.73 -16.48 51.44
CA SER A 35 -12.88 -17.26 50.54
C SER A 35 -11.67 -16.43 50.08
N ALA A 36 -10.62 -17.14 49.68
CA ALA A 36 -9.30 -16.57 49.41
C ALA A 36 -9.35 -15.25 48.63
N SER A 37 -8.60 -14.26 49.13
CA SER A 37 -8.49 -12.91 48.57
C SER A 37 -8.39 -12.91 47.05
N GLN A 38 -9.23 -12.10 46.40
CA GLN A 38 -8.89 -11.60 45.06
C GLN A 38 -7.50 -10.96 45.17
N SER A 39 -6.52 -11.50 44.45
CA SER A 39 -5.22 -10.82 44.32
C SER A 39 -5.46 -9.55 43.54
N GLU A 40 -5.19 -8.40 44.15
CA GLU A 40 -5.31 -7.11 43.49
C GLU A 40 -4.49 -7.12 42.20
N LEU A 41 -5.09 -6.63 41.11
CA LEU A 41 -4.43 -6.60 39.82
C LEU A 41 -3.19 -5.73 39.91
N ALA A 42 -2.04 -6.28 39.53
CA ALA A 42 -0.72 -5.67 39.68
C ALA A 42 -0.48 -4.52 38.68
N TRP A 43 -1.31 -3.48 38.74
CA TRP A 43 -1.23 -2.26 37.94
C TRP A 43 0.05 -1.47 38.23
N VAL A 44 0.52 -1.50 39.47
CA VAL A 44 1.84 -1.01 39.89
C VAL A 44 2.81 -2.18 39.99
N THR A 45 3.83 -2.17 39.14
CA THR A 45 4.95 -3.12 39.15
C THR A 45 6.14 -2.54 39.92
N PRO A 46 7.10 -3.36 40.39
CA PRO A 46 8.38 -2.88 40.88
C PRO A 46 9.20 -2.11 39.84
N GLU A 47 10.04 -1.18 40.29
CA GLU A 47 11.06 -0.55 39.47
C GLU A 47 12.02 -1.60 38.88
N MET A 48 12.38 -1.44 37.60
CA MET A 48 13.40 -2.27 36.93
C MET A 48 14.48 -1.33 36.37
N LYS A 49 15.71 -1.48 36.85
CA LYS A 49 16.84 -0.59 36.53
C LYS A 49 17.66 -1.12 35.37
N ALA A 50 17.86 -0.29 34.35
CA ALA A 50 18.70 -0.56 33.18
C ALA A 50 19.19 0.77 32.57
N SER A 51 20.20 0.71 31.68
CA SER A 51 20.65 1.89 30.92
C SER A 51 19.49 2.50 30.12
N GLY A 52 19.39 3.83 30.10
CA GLY A 52 18.34 4.58 29.41
C GLY A 52 16.90 4.39 29.94
N VAL A 53 16.66 3.43 30.84
CA VAL A 53 15.32 3.08 31.35
C VAL A 53 14.98 3.88 32.61
N SER A 54 13.74 4.38 32.65
CA SER A 54 13.15 5.00 33.85
C SER A 54 11.76 4.43 34.13
N TYR A 55 11.40 4.37 35.42
CA TYR A 55 10.12 3.85 35.93
C TYR A 55 9.19 4.98 36.34
N HIS A 56 7.91 4.86 36.01
CA HIS A 56 6.91 5.89 36.25
C HIS A 56 5.54 5.28 36.58
N THR A 57 4.67 6.10 37.18
CA THR A 57 3.24 5.79 37.34
C THR A 57 2.39 6.97 36.88
N PHE A 58 1.16 6.69 36.44
CA PHE A 58 0.12 7.68 36.20
C PHE A 58 -1.19 7.23 36.87
N ASP A 59 -2.08 8.18 37.18
CA ASP A 59 -3.40 7.88 37.73
C ASP A 59 -4.36 7.46 36.62
N SER A 60 -4.89 6.25 36.72
CA SER A 60 -5.85 5.68 35.77
C SER A 60 -7.27 5.79 36.32
N ALA A 61 -8.16 6.41 35.55
CA ALA A 61 -9.58 6.48 35.88
C ALA A 61 -10.27 5.13 35.61
N ALA A 62 -9.83 4.40 34.58
CA ALA A 62 -10.32 3.07 34.25
C ALA A 62 -9.96 2.02 35.32
N ALA A 63 -8.69 1.96 35.75
CA ALA A 63 -8.23 1.06 36.81
C ALA A 63 -8.61 1.53 38.22
N LYS A 64 -8.99 2.82 38.39
CA LYS A 64 -9.27 3.48 39.67
C LYS A 64 -8.08 3.45 40.65
N THR A 65 -6.87 3.38 40.10
CA THR A 65 -5.60 3.30 40.84
C THR A 65 -4.46 3.80 39.97
N LYS A 66 -3.23 3.78 40.47
CA LYS A 66 -2.04 4.08 39.66
C LYS A 66 -1.68 2.90 38.76
N VAL A 67 -1.34 3.20 37.51
CA VAL A 67 -0.78 2.24 36.55
C VAL A 67 0.68 2.60 36.30
N SER A 68 1.56 1.59 36.36
CA SER A 68 2.99 1.72 36.11
C SER A 68 3.35 1.45 34.65
N TYR A 69 4.41 2.12 34.18
CA TYR A 69 5.13 1.77 32.96
C TYR A 69 6.62 2.06 33.15
N HIS A 70 7.45 1.39 32.36
CA HIS A 70 8.87 1.75 32.21
C HIS A 70 9.07 2.33 30.82
N ILE A 71 9.98 3.28 30.68
CA ILE A 71 10.31 3.88 29.39
C ILE A 71 11.83 3.95 29.20
N TYR A 72 12.31 3.42 28.08
CA TYR A 72 13.66 3.66 27.58
C TYR A 72 13.68 4.97 26.78
N LYS A 73 14.64 5.83 27.11
CA LYS A 73 15.03 7.02 26.33
C LYS A 73 16.42 6.78 25.74
N PRO A 74 16.65 7.04 24.44
CA PRO A 74 17.98 6.98 23.85
C PRO A 74 18.85 8.11 24.37
N SER A 75 20.17 7.91 24.43
CA SER A 75 21.14 8.88 24.97
C SER A 75 21.14 10.24 24.24
N ILE A 76 20.52 10.33 23.06
CA ILE A 76 20.34 11.58 22.30
C ILE A 76 19.12 12.40 22.75
N TYR A 77 18.16 11.81 23.48
CA TYR A 77 16.92 12.47 23.89
C TYR A 77 17.18 13.74 24.69
N ASP A 78 17.97 13.66 25.76
CA ASP A 78 18.27 14.81 26.63
C ASP A 78 19.27 15.80 26.01
N ARG A 79 19.89 15.43 24.87
CA ARG A 79 20.81 16.28 24.08
C ARG A 79 20.06 17.10 23.02
N GLU A 80 19.16 16.49 22.25
CA GLU A 80 18.38 17.15 21.20
C GLU A 80 17.02 17.63 21.74
N THR A 81 17.03 18.73 22.51
CA THR A 81 15.87 19.25 23.26
C THR A 81 14.62 19.54 22.41
N ASN A 82 14.78 19.95 21.15
CA ASN A 82 13.67 20.27 20.24
C ASN A 82 13.16 19.05 19.43
N ARG A 83 13.84 17.91 19.46
CA ARG A 83 13.46 16.74 18.65
C ARG A 83 12.20 16.06 19.21
N LYS A 84 11.38 15.54 18.30
CA LYS A 84 10.29 14.59 18.58
C LYS A 84 10.71 13.18 18.16
N PHE A 85 10.30 12.19 18.94
CA PHE A 85 10.71 10.79 18.80
C PHE A 85 9.51 9.90 18.47
N ALA A 86 9.72 8.90 17.62
CA ALA A 86 8.74 7.83 17.45
C ALA A 86 8.67 6.97 18.73
N VAL A 87 7.54 6.28 18.94
CA VAL A 87 7.27 5.49 20.15
C VAL A 87 6.91 4.05 19.79
N VAL A 88 7.68 3.12 20.35
CA VAL A 88 7.39 1.69 20.34
C VAL A 88 6.67 1.36 21.63
N TYR A 89 5.46 0.84 21.53
CA TYR A 89 4.73 0.26 22.66
C TYR A 89 5.07 -1.24 22.70
N TRP A 90 6.01 -1.61 23.58
CA TRP A 90 6.49 -2.97 23.73
C TRP A 90 5.55 -3.78 24.61
N LEU A 91 4.95 -4.81 24.03
CA LEU A 91 3.99 -5.70 24.68
C LEU A 91 4.67 -7.03 25.07
N HIS A 92 4.66 -7.35 26.36
CA HIS A 92 5.27 -8.56 26.90
C HIS A 92 4.36 -9.81 26.75
N GLY A 93 4.99 -10.99 26.81
CA GLY A 93 4.29 -12.28 26.88
C GLY A 93 3.60 -12.54 28.22
N SER A 94 2.93 -13.70 28.33
CA SER A 94 2.37 -14.19 29.59
C SER A 94 3.43 -14.31 30.69
N GLY A 95 3.04 -14.08 31.94
CA GLY A 95 3.93 -14.02 33.10
C GLY A 95 4.47 -12.62 33.43
N GLY A 96 4.42 -11.67 32.49
CA GLY A 96 4.84 -10.27 32.72
C GLY A 96 6.18 -9.88 32.07
N GLY A 97 6.42 -8.57 31.92
CA GLY A 97 7.54 -8.05 31.13
C GLY A 97 8.86 -7.77 31.86
N LEU A 98 8.84 -7.59 33.19
CA LEU A 98 9.96 -6.97 33.93
C LEU A 98 11.34 -7.57 33.66
N PRO A 99 11.56 -8.91 33.64
CA PRO A 99 12.90 -9.48 33.43
C PRO A 99 13.46 -9.25 32.02
N GLY A 100 12.59 -8.95 31.04
CA GLY A 100 12.99 -8.68 29.66
C GLY A 100 13.44 -7.24 29.42
N ILE A 101 12.98 -6.28 30.23
CA ILE A 101 13.21 -4.83 30.03
C ILE A 101 14.69 -4.48 29.81
N PRO A 102 15.66 -4.95 30.63
CA PRO A 102 17.06 -4.58 30.44
C PRO A 102 17.65 -5.10 29.12
N ARG A 103 17.22 -6.29 28.65
CA ARG A 103 17.73 -6.91 27.42
C ARG A 103 17.16 -6.25 26.17
N VAL A 104 15.85 -5.97 26.18
CA VAL A 104 15.18 -5.26 25.09
C VAL A 104 15.70 -3.83 24.99
N ALA A 105 15.81 -3.10 26.11
CA ALA A 105 16.38 -1.76 26.11
C ALA A 105 17.81 -1.73 25.53
N ALA A 106 18.70 -2.62 25.96
CA ALA A 106 20.05 -2.71 25.41
C ALA A 106 20.10 -3.08 23.91
N HIS A 107 19.16 -3.92 23.43
CA HIS A 107 19.03 -4.26 22.02
C HIS A 107 18.65 -3.05 21.16
N PHE A 108 17.77 -2.17 21.68
CA PHE A 108 17.45 -0.88 21.05
C PHE A 108 18.61 0.13 21.13
N ASP A 109 19.25 0.29 22.30
CA ASP A 109 20.36 1.22 22.54
C ASP A 109 21.51 0.96 21.55
N ALA A 110 21.99 -0.29 21.49
CA ALA A 110 23.04 -0.71 20.57
C ALA A 110 22.67 -0.52 19.08
N ALA A 111 21.39 -0.67 18.71
CA ALA A 111 20.94 -0.48 17.34
C ALA A 111 20.80 1.00 16.95
N ILE A 112 20.44 1.87 17.91
CA ILE A 112 20.37 3.32 17.73
C ILE A 112 21.79 3.90 17.66
N GLU A 113 22.72 3.46 18.52
CA GLU A 113 24.13 3.86 18.48
C GLU A 113 24.83 3.38 17.20
N ALA A 114 24.52 2.17 16.72
CA ALA A 114 25.00 1.67 15.43
C ALA A 114 24.26 2.26 14.20
N GLY A 115 23.35 3.22 14.39
CA GLY A 115 22.62 3.89 13.31
C GLY A 115 21.66 3.00 12.51
N LYS A 116 21.34 1.79 13.01
CA LYS A 116 20.53 0.79 12.31
C LYS A 116 19.04 1.11 12.31
N THR A 117 18.58 1.88 13.28
CA THR A 117 17.19 2.33 13.46
C THR A 117 17.17 3.80 13.90
N PRO A 118 16.19 4.64 13.50
CA PRO A 118 16.09 6.01 14.01
C PRO A 118 15.92 6.02 15.54
N PRO A 119 16.49 7.01 16.25
CA PRO A 119 16.23 7.21 17.67
C PRO A 119 14.72 7.26 17.99
N CYS A 120 14.27 6.34 18.84
CA CYS A 120 12.89 6.18 19.27
C CYS A 120 12.81 5.97 20.79
N LEU A 121 11.62 6.19 21.35
CA LEU A 121 11.28 5.81 22.73
C LEU A 121 10.69 4.39 22.73
N VAL A 122 10.96 3.61 23.78
CA VAL A 122 10.33 2.30 23.98
C VAL A 122 9.59 2.32 25.31
N VAL A 123 8.26 2.26 25.24
CA VAL A 123 7.36 2.17 26.40
C VAL A 123 7.07 0.70 26.67
N PHE A 124 7.54 0.20 27.81
CA PHE A 124 7.24 -1.13 28.30
C PHE A 124 5.89 -1.08 29.01
N VAL A 125 4.86 -1.58 28.31
CA VAL A 125 3.47 -1.51 28.76
C VAL A 125 3.22 -2.56 29.86
N ASN A 126 2.59 -2.16 30.97
CA ASN A 126 2.05 -3.14 31.91
C ASN A 126 0.74 -3.73 31.37
N GLY A 127 0.83 -4.87 30.67
CA GLY A 127 -0.31 -5.60 30.15
C GLY A 127 -1.01 -6.51 31.16
N LEU A 128 -0.60 -6.48 32.44
CA LEU A 128 -0.82 -7.52 33.46
C LEU A 128 -0.28 -8.91 33.05
N ALA A 129 0.11 -9.73 34.03
CA ALA A 129 0.75 -11.03 33.77
C ALA A 129 -0.05 -11.97 32.84
N GLU A 130 -1.37 -11.85 32.79
CA GLU A 130 -2.26 -12.59 31.86
C GLU A 130 -3.40 -11.69 31.35
N GLY A 131 -3.13 -10.40 31.11
CA GLY A 131 -4.19 -9.45 30.76
C GLY A 131 -4.66 -9.52 29.30
N MET A 132 -3.91 -10.20 28.41
CA MET A 132 -4.25 -10.42 26.99
C MET A 132 -4.50 -9.14 26.16
N TYR A 133 -4.15 -7.96 26.67
CA TYR A 133 -4.31 -6.67 25.99
C TYR A 133 -5.75 -6.41 25.52
N VAL A 134 -6.71 -6.76 26.38
CA VAL A 134 -8.17 -6.67 26.17
C VAL A 134 -8.85 -6.30 27.48
N ASP A 135 -9.93 -5.52 27.41
CA ASP A 135 -10.79 -5.29 28.57
C ASP A 135 -11.52 -6.59 28.93
N TRP A 136 -11.31 -7.11 30.14
CA TRP A 136 -11.89 -8.39 30.58
C TRP A 136 -13.41 -8.31 30.60
N LYS A 137 -14.09 -9.42 30.27
CA LYS A 137 -15.55 -9.46 30.06
C LYS A 137 -16.36 -9.03 31.30
N ASP A 138 -15.80 -9.17 32.50
CA ASP A 138 -16.42 -8.74 33.77
C ASP A 138 -16.16 -7.28 34.14
N GLY A 139 -15.38 -6.55 33.33
CA GLY A 139 -14.99 -5.16 33.57
C GLY A 139 -13.98 -4.97 34.70
N SER A 140 -13.46 -6.03 35.32
CA SER A 140 -12.53 -5.95 36.45
C SER A 140 -11.14 -5.47 36.04
N ALA A 141 -10.74 -5.71 34.79
CA ALA A 141 -9.44 -5.34 34.25
C ALA A 141 -9.57 -4.66 32.87
N PRO A 142 -9.56 -3.31 32.80
CA PRO A 142 -9.70 -2.57 31.55
C PRO A 142 -8.34 -2.30 30.85
N ILE A 143 -7.57 -3.36 30.53
CA ILE A 143 -6.20 -3.23 29.98
C ILE A 143 -6.19 -2.42 28.67
N GLU A 144 -7.14 -2.67 27.77
CA GLU A 144 -7.20 -2.01 26.46
C GLU A 144 -7.58 -0.54 26.61
N THR A 145 -8.60 -0.23 27.41
CA THR A 145 -9.01 1.14 27.68
C THR A 145 -7.87 1.95 28.31
N ILE A 146 -7.14 1.37 29.27
CA ILE A 146 -5.95 2.00 29.88
C ILE A 146 -4.89 2.28 28.80
N ILE A 147 -4.55 1.32 27.93
CA ILE A 147 -3.52 1.53 26.91
C ILE A 147 -3.93 2.61 25.91
N ILE A 148 -5.14 2.52 25.35
CA ILE A 148 -5.57 3.32 24.20
C ILE A 148 -6.04 4.72 24.60
N GLN A 149 -6.73 4.86 25.74
CA GLN A 149 -7.38 6.12 26.15
C GLN A 149 -6.59 6.89 27.23
N GLU A 150 -5.70 6.23 27.98
CA GLU A 150 -4.98 6.87 29.10
C GLU A 150 -3.46 6.89 28.89
N LEU A 151 -2.82 5.73 28.66
CA LEU A 151 -1.37 5.60 28.54
C LEU A 151 -0.83 6.33 27.30
N ILE A 152 -1.43 6.15 26.11
CA ILE A 152 -0.96 6.86 24.90
C ILE A 152 -1.04 8.38 25.08
N PRO A 153 -2.18 8.99 25.48
CA PRO A 153 -2.24 10.42 25.79
C PRO A 153 -1.31 10.86 26.93
N HIS A 154 -1.09 10.04 27.97
CA HIS A 154 -0.15 10.32 29.05
C HIS A 154 1.30 10.39 28.53
N ILE A 155 1.71 9.44 27.69
CA ILE A 155 3.03 9.40 27.07
C ILE A 155 3.22 10.61 26.15
N ASP A 156 2.25 10.91 25.26
CA ASP A 156 2.31 12.05 24.35
C ASP A 156 2.30 13.42 25.04
N LYS A 157 1.74 13.50 26.27
CA LYS A 157 1.76 14.68 27.14
C LYS A 157 3.06 14.83 27.93
N THR A 158 3.72 13.71 28.28
CA THR A 158 4.87 13.68 29.21
C THR A 158 6.22 13.69 28.47
N TYR A 159 6.28 13.14 27.25
CA TYR A 159 7.50 13.00 26.47
C TYR A 159 7.39 13.69 25.11
N ARG A 160 8.53 14.02 24.49
CA ARG A 160 8.56 14.64 23.16
C ARG A 160 8.32 13.60 22.06
N THR A 161 7.07 13.21 21.87
CA THR A 161 6.67 12.19 20.88
C THR A 161 6.28 12.80 19.53
N ILE A 162 6.31 11.96 18.50
CA ILE A 162 5.55 12.15 17.26
C ILE A 162 4.13 11.61 17.54
N ALA A 163 3.25 12.48 18.04
CA ALA A 163 1.91 12.11 18.53
C ALA A 163 0.87 11.79 17.42
N SER A 164 1.29 11.21 16.29
CA SER A 164 0.43 10.72 15.20
C SER A 164 0.67 9.22 14.97
N ARG A 165 -0.14 8.54 14.13
CA ARG A 165 -0.03 7.08 13.94
C ARG A 165 1.30 6.66 13.32
N GLU A 166 1.85 7.50 12.45
CA GLU A 166 3.16 7.36 11.81
C GLU A 166 4.31 7.39 12.83
N GLY A 167 4.07 8.00 13.99
CA GLY A 167 4.99 8.01 15.13
C GLY A 167 4.80 6.86 16.11
N ARG A 168 3.85 5.93 15.90
CA ARG A 168 3.54 4.86 16.87
C ARG A 168 3.58 3.46 16.23
N MET A 169 4.20 2.54 16.96
CA MET A 169 4.29 1.12 16.62
C MET A 169 3.91 0.25 17.82
N LEU A 170 3.21 -0.86 17.55
CA LEU A 170 3.08 -1.99 18.47
C LEU A 170 4.13 -3.04 18.10
N ASP A 171 4.96 -3.46 19.06
CA ASP A 171 5.77 -4.66 18.93
C ASP A 171 5.59 -5.54 20.15
N GLY A 172 5.48 -6.86 19.96
CA GLY A 172 5.21 -7.75 21.06
C GLY A 172 5.42 -9.22 20.75
N TYR A 173 5.71 -9.95 21.82
CA TYR A 173 6.05 -11.36 21.78
C TYR A 173 5.02 -12.22 22.52
N SER A 174 4.64 -13.40 21.99
CA SER A 174 3.69 -14.32 22.64
C SER A 174 2.31 -13.68 22.87
N MET A 175 1.84 -13.56 24.11
CA MET A 175 0.67 -12.73 24.49
C MET A 175 0.79 -11.29 23.97
N GLY A 176 1.99 -10.73 23.90
CA GLY A 176 2.25 -9.41 23.33
C GLY A 176 2.12 -9.38 21.80
N GLY A 177 2.39 -10.49 21.12
CA GLY A 177 2.15 -10.63 19.67
C GLY A 177 0.65 -10.68 19.38
N TYR A 178 -0.12 -11.40 20.22
CA TYR A 178 -1.59 -11.33 20.21
C TYR A 178 -2.08 -9.90 20.46
N GLY A 179 -1.54 -9.21 21.48
CA GLY A 179 -1.89 -7.82 21.78
C GLY A 179 -1.57 -6.85 20.63
N SER A 180 -0.44 -7.04 19.94
CA SER A 180 -0.03 -6.20 18.82
C SER A 180 -0.98 -6.36 17.63
N ALA A 181 -1.30 -7.62 17.27
CA ALA A 181 -2.31 -7.91 16.25
C ALA A 181 -3.68 -7.36 16.65
N ARG A 182 -4.10 -7.56 17.91
CA ARG A 182 -5.41 -7.16 18.42
C ARG A 182 -5.60 -5.64 18.41
N LEU A 183 -4.72 -4.91 19.11
CA LEU A 183 -4.83 -3.46 19.24
C LEU A 183 -4.55 -2.76 17.91
N GLY A 184 -3.59 -3.26 17.12
CA GLY A 184 -3.26 -2.70 15.82
C GLY A 184 -4.37 -2.87 14.77
N PHE A 185 -5.09 -4.01 14.78
CA PHE A 185 -6.20 -4.24 13.86
C PHE A 185 -7.53 -3.62 14.33
N LYS A 186 -7.70 -3.34 15.63
CA LYS A 186 -8.85 -2.58 16.14
C LYS A 186 -8.66 -1.06 16.01
N TYR A 187 -7.43 -0.57 16.10
CA TYR A 187 -7.09 0.85 16.07
C TYR A 187 -6.04 1.17 14.99
N PRO A 188 -6.29 0.85 13.70
CA PRO A 188 -5.36 1.16 12.62
C PRO A 188 -5.13 2.67 12.49
N ASP A 189 -6.06 3.50 12.92
CA ASP A 189 -5.94 4.97 12.98
C ASP A 189 -4.96 5.48 14.05
N ARG A 190 -4.53 4.64 15.01
CA ARG A 190 -3.63 5.00 16.11
C ARG A 190 -2.19 4.55 15.94
N PHE A 191 -1.94 3.52 15.14
CA PHE A 191 -0.63 2.91 14.91
C PHE A 191 -0.37 2.69 13.42
N THR A 192 0.87 2.91 12.97
CA THR A 192 1.31 2.55 11.62
C THR A 192 2.05 1.20 11.61
N GLY A 193 2.87 0.91 12.62
CA GLY A 193 3.61 -0.35 12.71
C GLY A 193 2.92 -1.39 13.60
N ILE A 194 2.82 -2.62 13.10
CA ILE A 194 2.27 -3.77 13.83
C ILE A 194 3.23 -4.95 13.69
N SER A 195 3.88 -5.35 14.78
CA SER A 195 4.77 -6.51 14.82
C SER A 195 4.24 -7.61 15.71
N VAL A 196 4.05 -8.80 15.13
CA VAL A 196 3.49 -9.99 15.77
C VAL A 196 4.59 -11.05 15.81
N MET A 197 5.24 -11.25 16.97
CA MET A 197 6.32 -12.23 17.12
C MET A 197 5.87 -13.41 17.99
N GLY A 198 5.94 -14.64 17.45
CA GLY A 198 5.52 -15.87 18.14
C GLY A 198 4.12 -15.76 18.74
N GLY A 199 3.18 -15.10 18.05
CA GLY A 199 1.96 -14.58 18.66
C GLY A 199 0.97 -15.67 19.10
N GLY A 200 0.33 -15.49 20.26
CA GLY A 200 -0.69 -16.42 20.73
C GLY A 200 -1.61 -15.84 21.80
N PRO A 201 -2.91 -16.19 21.81
CA PRO A 201 -3.60 -17.17 20.95
C PRO A 201 -4.15 -16.60 19.62
N LEU A 202 -3.57 -16.99 18.47
CA LEU A 202 -4.00 -16.54 17.13
C LEU A 202 -4.93 -17.54 16.39
N GLN A 203 -5.34 -18.62 17.04
CA GLN A 203 -6.30 -19.60 16.55
C GLN A 203 -7.75 -19.08 16.60
N ALA A 204 -8.66 -19.71 15.84
CA ALA A 204 -10.06 -19.29 15.75
C ALA A 204 -10.88 -19.61 17.01
N GLU A 205 -10.52 -20.66 17.76
CA GLU A 205 -11.19 -21.07 19.00
C GLU A 205 -10.15 -21.42 20.07
N LEU A 206 -10.40 -21.06 21.33
CA LEU A 206 -9.47 -21.19 22.45
C LEU A 206 -9.60 -22.56 23.15
N ILE A 207 -9.82 -23.62 22.36
CA ILE A 207 -10.02 -25.01 22.83
C ILE A 207 -8.68 -25.67 23.19
N GLN A 208 -7.62 -25.28 22.51
CA GLN A 208 -6.22 -25.60 22.81
C GLN A 208 -5.40 -24.34 22.56
N ALA A 209 -4.32 -24.11 23.30
CA ALA A 209 -3.33 -23.09 22.98
C ALA A 209 -1.91 -23.66 23.13
N PRO A 210 -0.94 -23.22 22.32
CA PRO A 210 0.46 -23.60 22.47
C PRO A 210 0.99 -23.29 23.88
N ARG A 211 1.81 -24.18 24.43
CA ARG A 211 2.29 -24.22 25.84
C ARG A 211 1.19 -24.26 26.93
N ALA A 212 -0.08 -24.09 26.57
CA ALA A 212 -1.22 -24.28 27.45
C ALA A 212 -1.75 -25.72 27.34
N SER A 213 -1.81 -26.44 28.47
CA SER A 213 -2.73 -27.58 28.55
C SER A 213 -4.18 -27.09 28.29
N ARG A 214 -5.12 -27.98 27.98
CA ARG A 214 -6.54 -27.61 27.85
C ARG A 214 -7.06 -26.84 29.08
N GLN A 215 -6.49 -27.10 30.26
CA GLN A 215 -6.79 -26.35 31.50
C GLN A 215 -6.37 -24.88 31.36
N ARG A 216 -5.14 -24.58 30.95
CA ARG A 216 -4.65 -23.19 30.83
C ARG A 216 -5.38 -22.41 29.72
N ALA A 217 -5.77 -23.07 28.63
CA ALA A 217 -6.64 -22.45 27.63
C ALA A 217 -8.02 -22.09 28.21
N ALA A 218 -8.62 -23.03 28.96
CA ALA A 218 -9.89 -22.79 29.67
C ALA A 218 -9.79 -21.78 30.82
N GLU A 219 -8.65 -21.66 31.50
CA GLU A 219 -8.37 -20.63 32.51
C GLU A 219 -8.36 -19.24 31.89
N VAL A 220 -7.64 -19.05 30.78
CA VAL A 220 -7.64 -17.78 30.04
C VAL A 220 -9.03 -17.46 29.52
N LEU A 221 -9.73 -18.44 28.91
CA LEU A 221 -11.10 -18.28 28.46
C LEU A 221 -12.03 -17.85 29.61
N LYS A 222 -11.95 -18.52 30.77
CA LYS A 222 -12.75 -18.21 31.96
C LYS A 222 -12.43 -16.84 32.55
N LYS A 223 -11.16 -16.49 32.69
CA LYS A 223 -10.70 -15.30 33.42
C LYS A 223 -10.83 -14.01 32.59
N VAL A 224 -10.38 -14.04 31.34
CA VAL A 224 -10.33 -12.86 30.47
C VAL A 224 -11.65 -12.69 29.70
N TYR A 225 -12.19 -13.79 29.19
CA TYR A 225 -13.34 -13.80 28.29
C TYR A 225 -14.64 -14.30 28.97
N GLY A 226 -14.65 -14.45 30.29
CA GLY A 226 -15.83 -14.86 31.08
C GLY A 226 -16.33 -16.29 30.77
N GLY A 227 -15.50 -17.14 30.18
CA GLY A 227 -15.86 -18.48 29.70
C GLY A 227 -16.49 -18.51 28.30
N ASP A 228 -16.60 -17.36 27.64
CA ASP A 228 -17.35 -17.20 26.40
C ASP A 228 -16.45 -17.25 25.15
N GLN A 229 -16.64 -18.31 24.36
CA GLN A 229 -15.89 -18.56 23.14
C GLN A 229 -16.28 -17.61 21.99
N GLU A 230 -17.52 -17.10 21.97
CA GLU A 230 -17.96 -16.10 20.99
C GLU A 230 -17.50 -14.70 21.38
N TYR A 231 -17.41 -14.38 22.67
CA TYR A 231 -16.75 -13.15 23.11
C TYR A 231 -15.27 -13.16 22.70
N PHE A 232 -14.52 -14.25 22.96
CA PHE A 232 -13.14 -14.41 22.47
C PHE A 232 -13.02 -14.18 20.95
N LYS A 233 -13.91 -14.79 20.15
CA LYS A 233 -13.93 -14.60 18.69
C LYS A 233 -14.18 -13.14 18.33
N SER A 234 -15.21 -12.53 18.91
CA SER A 234 -15.64 -11.16 18.57
C SER A 234 -14.61 -10.08 18.89
N VAL A 235 -13.76 -10.28 19.92
CA VAL A 235 -12.69 -9.35 20.29
C VAL A 235 -11.30 -9.78 19.82
N GLY A 236 -11.18 -10.90 19.10
CA GLY A 236 -9.91 -11.51 18.71
C GLY A 236 -9.31 -10.97 17.41
N PRO A 237 -7.99 -11.08 17.20
CA PRO A 237 -7.30 -10.54 16.01
C PRO A 237 -7.88 -10.97 14.67
N ARG A 238 -8.40 -12.20 14.53
CA ARG A 238 -9.03 -12.67 13.27
C ARG A 238 -10.26 -11.86 12.90
N ARG A 239 -11.16 -11.65 13.88
CA ARG A 239 -12.39 -10.90 13.66
C ARG A 239 -12.13 -9.41 13.47
N LEU A 240 -11.14 -8.87 14.18
CA LEU A 240 -10.70 -7.49 14.00
C LEU A 240 -10.03 -7.25 12.64
N ALA A 241 -9.28 -8.24 12.11
CA ALA A 241 -8.78 -8.21 10.74
C ALA A 241 -9.92 -8.26 9.72
N GLU A 242 -10.93 -9.13 9.90
CA GLU A 242 -12.12 -9.18 9.03
C GLU A 242 -12.91 -7.85 9.04
N GLN A 243 -13.11 -7.26 10.22
CA GLN A 243 -13.94 -6.06 10.41
C GLN A 243 -13.27 -4.79 9.88
N ASN A 244 -11.95 -4.68 9.99
CA ASN A 244 -11.19 -3.46 9.67
C ASN A 244 -10.27 -3.63 8.46
N ALA A 245 -10.44 -4.71 7.68
CA ALA A 245 -9.55 -5.09 6.57
C ALA A 245 -9.17 -3.91 5.67
N GLU A 246 -10.15 -3.12 5.20
CA GLU A 246 -9.92 -1.94 4.36
C GLU A 246 -8.99 -0.92 5.03
N SER A 247 -9.28 -0.52 6.27
CA SER A 247 -8.48 0.46 7.03
C SER A 247 -7.07 -0.05 7.36
N ILE A 248 -6.91 -1.37 7.49
CA ILE A 248 -5.62 -2.02 7.69
C ILE A 248 -4.81 -2.03 6.38
N ILE A 249 -5.44 -2.45 5.27
CA ILE A 249 -4.84 -2.48 3.92
C ILE A 249 -4.35 -1.08 3.50
N GLN A 250 -5.13 -0.03 3.78
CA GLN A 250 -4.85 1.34 3.35
C GLN A 250 -3.65 2.01 4.06
N GLY A 251 -3.06 1.43 5.11
CA GLY A 251 -1.95 2.11 5.79
C GLY A 251 -1.33 1.48 7.03
N SER A 252 -1.52 0.18 7.30
CA SER A 252 -0.79 -0.54 8.36
C SER A 252 0.38 -1.33 7.79
N ILE A 253 1.57 -1.18 8.39
CA ILE A 253 2.79 -1.91 8.04
C ILE A 253 2.92 -3.07 9.03
N ILE A 254 2.70 -4.30 8.55
CA ILE A 254 2.54 -5.49 9.38
C ILE A 254 3.68 -6.49 9.13
N ARG A 255 4.26 -7.03 10.21
CA ARG A 255 5.04 -8.28 10.17
C ARG A 255 4.45 -9.33 11.10
N VAL A 256 4.49 -10.59 10.65
CA VAL A 256 4.25 -11.78 11.45
C VAL A 256 5.52 -12.63 11.40
N VAL A 257 6.14 -12.87 12.54
CA VAL A 257 7.42 -13.57 12.69
C VAL A 257 7.23 -14.75 13.63
N CYS A 258 7.76 -15.92 13.28
CA CYS A 258 7.73 -17.08 14.17
C CYS A 258 8.96 -17.98 13.95
N GLY A 259 9.46 -18.61 15.01
CA GLY A 259 10.39 -19.72 14.86
C GLY A 259 9.69 -20.95 14.26
N ASP A 260 10.41 -21.79 13.52
CA ASP A 260 9.90 -23.09 13.04
C ASP A 260 9.74 -24.12 14.17
N GLN A 261 10.60 -24.03 15.20
CA GLN A 261 10.54 -24.80 16.44
C GLN A 261 9.76 -24.06 17.56
N ASP A 262 9.12 -22.95 17.24
CA ASP A 262 8.21 -22.25 18.16
C ASP A 262 6.88 -23.03 18.23
N GLU A 263 6.45 -23.39 19.43
CA GLU A 263 5.19 -24.10 19.67
C GLU A 263 3.94 -23.38 19.10
N THR A 264 4.02 -22.06 18.89
CA THR A 264 2.97 -21.22 18.30
C THR A 264 2.98 -21.20 16.77
N PHE A 265 3.96 -21.84 16.12
CA PHE A 265 4.17 -21.80 14.67
C PHE A 265 2.92 -22.14 13.85
N SER A 266 2.22 -23.23 14.19
CA SER A 266 1.01 -23.65 13.48
C SER A 266 -0.11 -22.61 13.50
N ASN A 267 -0.29 -21.93 14.64
CA ASN A 267 -1.30 -20.88 14.80
C ASN A 267 -0.89 -19.56 14.15
N ASN A 268 0.41 -19.21 14.16
CA ASN A 268 0.93 -18.05 13.43
C ASN A 268 0.81 -18.26 11.91
N ARG A 269 1.18 -19.45 11.41
CA ARG A 269 1.03 -19.79 9.99
C ARG A 269 -0.44 -19.76 9.55
N ALA A 270 -1.33 -20.39 10.31
CA ALA A 270 -2.78 -20.36 10.05
C ALA A 270 -3.41 -18.97 10.25
N PHE A 271 -2.69 -17.98 10.81
CA PHE A 271 -3.11 -16.59 10.92
C PHE A 271 -2.59 -15.74 9.75
N HIS A 272 -1.34 -15.95 9.33
CA HIS A 272 -0.80 -15.47 8.06
C HIS A 272 -1.69 -15.91 6.88
N GLU A 273 -2.01 -17.21 6.77
CA GLU A 273 -2.95 -17.78 5.78
C GLU A 273 -4.39 -17.21 5.87
N HIS A 274 -4.73 -16.48 6.93
CA HIS A 274 -6.03 -15.80 7.10
C HIS A 274 -5.95 -14.34 6.66
N LEU A 275 -4.85 -13.66 6.97
CA LEU A 275 -4.57 -12.31 6.47
C LEU A 275 -4.39 -12.29 4.94
N GLU A 276 -3.77 -13.33 4.36
CA GLU A 276 -3.71 -13.50 2.90
C GLU A 276 -5.10 -13.63 2.25
N LYS A 277 -6.01 -14.40 2.85
CA LYS A 277 -7.40 -14.54 2.37
C LYS A 277 -8.20 -13.25 2.45
N LEU A 278 -7.84 -12.36 3.37
CA LEU A 278 -8.36 -10.99 3.48
C LEU A 278 -7.61 -9.98 2.59
N SER A 279 -6.60 -10.40 1.83
CA SER A 279 -5.72 -9.54 1.03
C SER A 279 -5.00 -8.44 1.84
N ILE A 280 -4.75 -8.68 3.13
CA ILE A 280 -4.07 -7.73 4.02
C ILE A 280 -2.54 -7.81 3.78
N PRO A 281 -1.87 -6.72 3.34
CA PRO A 281 -0.42 -6.71 3.14
C PRO A 281 0.33 -6.92 4.45
N HIS A 282 1.18 -7.95 4.51
CA HIS A 282 2.04 -8.23 5.65
C HIS A 282 3.26 -9.07 5.22
N THR A 283 4.37 -8.97 5.94
CA THR A 283 5.49 -9.91 5.77
C THR A 283 5.33 -11.10 6.72
N TRP A 284 5.32 -12.31 6.18
CA TRP A 284 5.52 -13.54 6.96
C TRP A 284 7.02 -13.88 7.01
N THR A 285 7.52 -14.29 8.17
CA THR A 285 8.93 -14.66 8.36
C THR A 285 9.05 -15.85 9.29
N VAL A 286 9.65 -16.92 8.78
CA VAL A 286 9.99 -18.12 9.54
C VAL A 286 11.46 -18.07 9.90
N LEU A 287 11.81 -18.31 11.16
CA LEU A 287 13.18 -18.35 11.65
C LEU A 287 13.58 -19.79 11.97
N GLU A 288 14.57 -20.32 11.25
CA GLU A 288 15.03 -21.71 11.35
C GLU A 288 15.81 -21.97 12.65
N GLY A 289 15.49 -23.07 13.35
CA GLY A 289 16.14 -23.49 14.60
C GLY A 289 15.80 -22.62 15.81
N ILE A 290 14.75 -21.80 15.72
CA ILE A 290 14.32 -20.87 16.79
C ILE A 290 13.13 -21.44 17.55
N ASP A 291 13.30 -21.60 18.86
CA ASP A 291 12.27 -21.99 19.82
C ASP A 291 11.47 -20.77 20.31
N HIS A 292 10.45 -20.97 21.15
CA HIS A 292 9.63 -19.88 21.70
C HIS A 292 10.41 -19.04 22.74
N ASN A 293 11.35 -18.22 22.25
CA ASN A 293 12.28 -17.39 22.99
C ASN A 293 12.39 -15.97 22.36
N PRO A 294 12.05 -14.90 23.08
CA PRO A 294 12.01 -13.55 22.51
C PRO A 294 13.37 -12.99 22.12
N MET A 295 14.44 -13.29 22.88
CA MET A 295 15.76 -12.76 22.57
C MET A 295 16.38 -13.47 21.38
N ARG A 296 16.30 -14.82 21.32
CA ARG A 296 16.75 -15.56 20.13
C ARG A 296 15.99 -15.13 18.86
N THR A 297 14.71 -14.80 18.98
CA THR A 297 13.91 -14.24 17.87
C THR A 297 14.45 -12.89 17.38
N LEU A 298 14.70 -11.94 18.30
CA LEU A 298 15.28 -10.63 17.97
C LEU A 298 16.70 -10.73 17.40
N GLU A 299 17.53 -11.61 17.97
CA GLU A 299 18.90 -11.89 17.54
C GLU A 299 18.93 -12.50 16.12
N ALA A 300 18.08 -13.50 15.85
CA ALA A 300 17.98 -14.16 14.54
C ALA A 300 17.37 -13.25 13.45
N LEU A 301 16.49 -12.32 13.80
CA LEU A 301 16.05 -11.27 12.87
C LEU A 301 17.20 -10.34 12.47
N GLY A 302 18.14 -10.03 13.37
CA GLY A 302 19.31 -9.17 13.10
C GLY A 302 18.94 -7.87 12.37
N ASP A 303 19.59 -7.61 11.25
CA ASP A 303 19.35 -6.38 10.46
C ASP A 303 18.07 -6.44 9.60
N SER A 304 17.34 -7.57 9.58
CA SER A 304 15.93 -7.56 9.13
C SER A 304 14.99 -6.97 10.18
N ASN A 305 15.33 -7.06 11.47
CA ASN A 305 14.56 -6.40 12.52
C ASN A 305 14.50 -4.90 12.24
N TRP A 306 15.68 -4.26 12.15
CA TRP A 306 15.79 -2.82 12.01
C TRP A 306 15.31 -2.28 10.66
N ARG A 307 15.36 -3.09 9.59
CA ARG A 307 14.70 -2.74 8.32
C ARG A 307 13.18 -2.56 8.46
N PHE A 308 12.50 -3.34 9.30
CA PHE A 308 11.08 -3.13 9.60
C PHE A 308 10.86 -1.81 10.36
N TYR A 309 11.68 -1.52 11.38
CA TYR A 309 11.63 -0.24 12.11
C TYR A 309 11.90 0.96 11.18
N ASN A 310 12.84 0.84 10.25
CA ASN A 310 13.13 1.85 9.22
C ASN A 310 12.03 1.97 8.16
N GLN A 311 11.15 0.97 8.02
CA GLN A 311 9.98 1.03 7.14
C GLN A 311 8.81 1.73 7.84
N VAL A 312 8.55 1.37 9.11
CA VAL A 312 7.50 1.97 9.95
C VAL A 312 7.82 3.42 10.32
N PHE A 313 8.99 3.66 10.90
CA PHE A 313 9.47 4.97 11.32
C PHE A 313 10.37 5.63 10.27
N LYS A 314 10.20 5.27 8.98
CA LYS A 314 10.80 6.06 7.90
C LYS A 314 10.34 7.50 8.09
N PRO A 315 11.22 8.51 8.01
CA PRO A 315 10.79 9.90 8.00
C PRO A 315 9.77 10.10 6.89
N SER A 316 8.50 10.23 7.27
CA SER A 316 7.40 10.39 6.33
C SER A 316 7.50 11.82 5.79
N GLU A 317 7.93 11.95 4.53
CA GLU A 317 7.38 13.01 3.69
C GLU A 317 5.87 12.78 3.65
N SER A 318 5.16 13.49 4.54
CA SER A 318 3.78 13.18 4.94
C SER A 318 2.85 13.09 3.74
N LYS A 319 2.61 11.86 3.28
CA LYS A 319 1.66 11.53 2.23
C LYS A 319 0.57 10.69 2.90
N PRO A 320 -0.53 11.33 3.36
CA PRO A 320 -1.62 10.61 4.00
C PRO A 320 -2.29 9.68 3.00
N THR A 321 -3.15 8.78 3.49
CA THR A 321 -4.21 8.17 2.66
C THR A 321 -4.91 9.29 1.91
N ARG A 322 -4.64 9.39 0.61
CA ARG A 322 -5.06 10.56 -0.15
C ARG A 322 -6.56 10.48 -0.37
N ASN A 323 -7.27 11.48 0.14
CA ASN A 323 -8.67 11.77 -0.20
C ASN A 323 -8.79 12.35 -1.64
N GLN A 324 -7.94 11.86 -2.54
CA GLN A 324 -7.80 12.19 -3.95
C GLN A 324 -8.37 11.00 -4.72
N LYS A 325 -9.35 11.27 -5.59
CA LYS A 325 -9.93 10.24 -6.46
C LYS A 325 -8.80 9.59 -7.29
N PRO A 326 -8.89 8.29 -7.67
CA PRO A 326 -7.88 7.64 -8.51
C PRO A 326 -7.75 8.26 -9.90
N ASP A 327 -8.76 9.03 -10.32
CA ASP A 327 -8.76 9.87 -11.52
C ASP A 327 -8.85 11.35 -11.12
N PHE A 328 -7.86 12.16 -11.51
CA PHE A 328 -7.76 13.58 -11.14
C PHE A 328 -6.83 14.35 -12.08
N GLU A 329 -6.66 15.65 -11.83
CA GLU A 329 -5.77 16.53 -12.59
C GLU A 329 -4.65 17.06 -11.69
N ILE A 330 -3.45 17.19 -12.24
CA ILE A 330 -2.34 17.93 -11.62
C ILE A 330 -1.99 19.17 -12.45
N ASN A 331 -1.63 20.25 -11.76
CA ASN A 331 -1.17 21.50 -12.35
C ASN A 331 0.18 21.89 -11.74
N PHE A 332 1.10 22.40 -12.56
CA PHE A 332 2.43 22.85 -12.15
C PHE A 332 2.99 23.90 -13.11
N GLN A 333 4.03 24.59 -12.70
CA GLN A 333 4.69 25.64 -13.49
C GLN A 333 5.93 25.10 -14.21
N ILE A 334 6.08 25.45 -15.48
CA ILE A 334 7.31 25.26 -16.26
C ILE A 334 7.75 26.64 -16.77
N LYS A 335 8.85 27.13 -16.21
CA LYS A 335 9.31 28.53 -16.36
C LYS A 335 8.24 29.51 -15.86
N ALA A 336 7.44 30.07 -16.77
CA ALA A 336 6.31 30.96 -16.45
C ALA A 336 4.97 30.46 -17.05
N GLN A 337 4.92 29.21 -17.55
CA GLN A 337 3.73 28.60 -18.11
C GLN A 337 3.08 27.65 -17.11
N ASN A 338 1.77 27.84 -16.85
CA ASN A 338 0.97 26.78 -16.24
C ASN A 338 0.90 25.58 -17.21
N ARG A 339 1.18 24.39 -16.70
CA ARG A 339 1.07 23.11 -17.41
C ARG A 339 0.26 22.14 -16.56
N ARG A 340 -0.48 21.25 -17.22
CA ARG A 340 -1.38 20.28 -16.58
C ARG A 340 -1.17 18.86 -17.10
N ALA A 341 -1.68 17.88 -16.36
CA ALA A 341 -1.83 16.50 -16.82
C ALA A 341 -3.04 15.85 -16.12
N VAL A 342 -3.75 14.96 -16.84
CA VAL A 342 -4.88 14.20 -16.28
C VAL A 342 -4.39 12.80 -15.94
N ILE A 343 -4.42 12.46 -14.65
CA ILE A 343 -4.02 11.17 -14.10
C ILE A 343 -5.27 10.28 -13.97
N VAL A 344 -5.12 8.99 -14.27
CA VAL A 344 -6.16 7.96 -14.17
C VAL A 344 -5.58 6.69 -13.59
N ASN A 345 -6.35 6.03 -12.72
CA ASN A 345 -5.96 4.83 -11.98
C ASN A 345 -4.63 4.98 -11.19
N ALA A 346 -4.44 6.14 -10.55
CA ALA A 346 -3.37 6.33 -9.58
C ALA A 346 -3.50 5.37 -8.39
N SER A 347 -2.41 5.20 -7.65
CA SER A 347 -2.49 4.60 -6.32
C SER A 347 -3.33 5.47 -5.38
N THR A 348 -4.10 4.82 -4.52
CA THR A 348 -4.77 5.42 -3.35
C THR A 348 -4.28 4.78 -2.05
N ASP A 349 -3.24 3.96 -2.16
CA ASP A 349 -2.81 2.92 -1.22
C ASP A 349 -1.28 2.89 -1.01
N GLY A 350 -0.52 3.77 -1.67
CA GLY A 350 0.94 3.82 -1.67
C GLY A 350 1.64 2.75 -2.53
N THR A 351 0.88 1.83 -3.15
CA THR A 351 1.41 0.80 -4.04
C THR A 351 1.99 1.43 -5.31
N LYS A 352 3.29 1.28 -5.53
CA LYS A 352 3.96 1.78 -6.74
C LYS A 352 3.43 1.14 -8.02
N ARG A 353 2.88 1.95 -8.93
CA ARG A 353 2.27 1.48 -10.20
C ARG A 353 3.15 1.79 -11.42
N PRO A 354 3.17 0.92 -12.45
CA PRO A 354 3.68 1.30 -13.76
C PRO A 354 2.93 2.53 -14.29
N VAL A 355 3.58 3.36 -15.10
CA VAL A 355 2.96 4.54 -15.70
C VAL A 355 3.05 4.53 -17.22
N VAL A 356 1.94 4.76 -17.89
CA VAL A 356 1.89 5.08 -19.32
C VAL A 356 1.59 6.57 -19.49
N ILE A 357 2.59 7.35 -19.91
CA ILE A 357 2.40 8.76 -20.29
C ILE A 357 1.89 8.80 -21.74
N ALA A 358 0.67 9.28 -21.94
CA ALA A 358 -0.05 9.28 -23.21
C ALA A 358 -0.20 10.70 -23.78
N LEU A 359 0.51 11.00 -24.87
CA LEU A 359 0.60 12.33 -25.48
C LEU A 359 -0.38 12.49 -26.64
N HIS A 360 -1.19 13.56 -26.60
CA HIS A 360 -2.19 13.84 -27.64
C HIS A 360 -1.55 14.26 -28.99
N GLY A 361 -2.25 14.00 -30.10
CA GLY A 361 -1.91 14.58 -31.40
C GLY A 361 -2.15 16.09 -31.48
N GLY A 362 -1.66 16.74 -32.54
CA GLY A 362 -1.75 18.19 -32.70
C GLY A 362 -3.20 18.68 -32.85
N GLN A 363 -3.49 19.86 -32.29
CA GLN A 363 -4.87 20.36 -32.07
C GLN A 363 -5.69 19.55 -31.05
N GLY A 364 -5.03 18.70 -30.23
CA GLY A 364 -5.68 17.91 -29.18
C GLY A 364 -5.68 18.58 -27.81
N SER A 365 -5.99 17.76 -26.80
CA SER A 365 -5.80 18.01 -25.37
C SER A 365 -5.65 16.66 -24.64
N ALA A 366 -5.33 16.69 -23.35
CA ALA A 366 -5.32 15.53 -22.46
C ALA A 366 -6.69 14.79 -22.47
N GLU A 367 -7.81 15.51 -22.43
CA GLU A 367 -9.16 14.92 -22.53
C GLU A 367 -9.41 14.28 -23.89
N VAL A 368 -8.94 14.90 -24.98
CA VAL A 368 -9.07 14.34 -26.32
C VAL A 368 -8.25 13.04 -26.47
N MET A 369 -7.09 12.94 -25.81
CA MET A 369 -6.36 11.67 -25.75
C MET A 369 -7.10 10.65 -24.89
N ARG A 370 -7.54 11.04 -23.69
CA ARG A 370 -8.29 10.18 -22.76
C ARG A 370 -9.53 9.56 -23.38
N ALA A 371 -10.38 10.39 -23.99
CA ALA A 371 -11.67 9.95 -24.55
C ALA A 371 -11.54 9.07 -25.82
N ASN A 372 -10.37 9.03 -26.46
CA ASN A 372 -10.16 8.28 -27.70
C ASN A 372 -9.16 7.12 -27.59
N SER A 373 -8.18 7.16 -26.68
CA SER A 373 -7.08 6.20 -26.71
C SER A 373 -7.46 4.79 -26.25
N GLY A 374 -8.50 4.67 -25.41
CA GLY A 374 -8.90 3.42 -24.77
C GLY A 374 -8.05 3.03 -23.55
N PHE A 375 -7.11 3.86 -23.08
CA PHE A 375 -6.24 3.49 -21.96
C PHE A 375 -6.97 3.40 -20.60
N ASP A 376 -8.02 4.19 -20.34
CA ASP A 376 -8.78 4.17 -19.07
C ASP A 376 -9.16 2.74 -18.57
N PRO A 377 -9.87 1.90 -19.35
CA PRO A 377 -10.19 0.54 -18.94
C PRO A 377 -8.95 -0.36 -18.89
N VAL A 378 -8.02 -0.24 -19.85
CA VAL A 378 -6.81 -1.08 -19.91
C VAL A 378 -5.93 -0.85 -18.67
N ALA A 379 -5.76 0.40 -18.26
CA ALA A 379 -5.08 0.82 -17.03
C ALA A 379 -5.71 0.19 -15.79
N LYS A 380 -7.04 0.35 -15.65
CA LYS A 380 -7.81 -0.15 -14.50
C LYS A 380 -7.81 -1.69 -14.40
N SER A 381 -7.95 -2.40 -15.52
CA SER A 381 -7.89 -3.87 -15.56
C SER A 381 -6.49 -4.47 -15.41
N ASN A 382 -5.42 -3.69 -15.56
CA ASN A 382 -4.02 -4.18 -15.50
C ASN A 382 -3.18 -3.54 -14.37
N GLY A 383 -3.78 -2.75 -13.49
CA GLY A 383 -3.12 -2.20 -12.30
C GLY A 383 -2.07 -1.12 -12.57
N PHE A 384 -2.04 -0.51 -13.76
CA PHE A 384 -1.15 0.60 -14.08
C PHE A 384 -1.88 1.95 -14.11
N MET A 385 -1.12 3.04 -13.96
CA MET A 385 -1.61 4.40 -14.06
C MET A 385 -1.44 4.92 -15.50
N VAL A 386 -2.44 5.58 -16.07
CA VAL A 386 -2.26 6.33 -17.32
C VAL A 386 -2.31 7.83 -17.04
N VAL A 387 -1.39 8.57 -17.65
CA VAL A 387 -1.23 10.01 -17.47
C VAL A 387 -1.31 10.69 -18.82
N TYR A 388 -2.38 11.44 -19.04
CA TYR A 388 -2.60 12.18 -20.28
C TYR A 388 -1.94 13.55 -20.16
N GLY A 389 -0.85 13.75 -20.89
CA GLY A 389 -0.12 15.01 -20.91
C GLY A 389 -0.85 16.07 -21.72
N GLU A 390 -0.77 17.33 -21.27
CA GLU A 390 -1.24 18.51 -22.00
C GLU A 390 -0.05 19.26 -22.62
N GLY A 391 -0.06 19.41 -23.94
CA GLY A 391 0.88 20.26 -24.68
C GLY A 391 0.61 21.75 -24.46
N THR A 392 1.28 22.60 -25.23
CA THR A 392 1.09 24.06 -25.14
C THR A 392 -0.10 24.51 -26.00
N ASP A 393 -1.02 25.30 -25.42
CA ASP A 393 -2.17 25.87 -26.15
C ASP A 393 -1.71 26.90 -27.19
N PHE A 394 -2.28 26.83 -28.38
CA PHE A 394 -2.10 27.84 -29.43
C PHE A 394 -3.43 28.48 -29.88
N GLY A 395 -4.48 28.32 -29.08
CA GLY A 395 -5.71 29.10 -29.14
C GLY A 395 -6.94 28.27 -29.51
N GLY A 396 -7.96 28.39 -28.68
CA GLY A 396 -9.23 27.67 -28.83
C GLY A 396 -9.23 26.28 -28.19
N LYS A 397 -8.49 26.10 -27.07
CA LYS A 397 -8.30 24.82 -26.37
C LYS A 397 -7.62 23.76 -27.25
N ARG A 398 -6.60 24.17 -28.01
CA ARG A 398 -5.92 23.33 -29.00
C ARG A 398 -4.43 23.32 -28.71
N HIS A 399 -3.94 22.16 -28.32
CA HIS A 399 -2.60 21.99 -27.81
C HIS A 399 -1.71 21.26 -28.82
N ALA A 400 -0.41 21.51 -28.77
CA ALA A 400 0.63 20.79 -29.51
C ALA A 400 1.94 20.75 -28.72
N TRP A 401 2.81 19.85 -29.13
CA TRP A 401 4.13 19.61 -28.56
C TRP A 401 5.23 20.25 -29.42
N ASN A 402 6.23 20.84 -28.78
CA ASN A 402 7.42 21.40 -29.39
C ASN A 402 8.40 20.28 -29.80
N THR A 403 8.22 19.73 -31.00
CA THR A 403 9.09 18.69 -31.56
C THR A 403 10.36 19.24 -32.21
N GLY A 404 10.60 20.57 -32.14
CA GLY A 404 11.69 21.26 -32.84
C GLY A 404 11.47 21.45 -34.36
N PHE A 405 10.61 20.65 -35.00
CA PHE A 405 10.45 20.62 -36.47
C PHE A 405 8.99 20.65 -36.97
N LEU A 406 8.00 20.52 -36.08
CA LEU A 406 6.57 20.70 -36.40
C LEU A 406 6.02 21.93 -35.66
N LEU A 407 6.63 23.09 -35.90
CA LEU A 407 6.45 24.26 -35.04
C LEU A 407 5.13 24.99 -35.28
N ARG A 408 4.55 25.47 -34.17
CA ARG A 408 3.51 26.50 -34.16
C ARG A 408 4.09 27.71 -33.44
N ARG A 409 3.79 28.94 -33.89
CA ARG A 409 4.42 30.17 -33.39
C ARG A 409 4.32 30.33 -31.87
N GLN A 410 3.24 29.87 -31.25
CA GLN A 410 2.98 29.89 -29.81
C GLN A 410 3.68 28.75 -29.03
N VAL A 411 4.09 27.69 -29.73
CA VAL A 411 4.62 26.44 -29.15
C VAL A 411 6.15 26.36 -29.25
N LYS A 412 6.76 27.07 -30.21
CA LYS A 412 8.23 27.07 -30.45
C LYS A 412 9.10 27.35 -29.22
N ASP A 413 8.58 28.12 -28.26
CA ASP A 413 9.29 28.54 -27.03
C ASP A 413 8.93 27.67 -25.81
N ALA A 414 8.08 26.66 -25.99
CA ALA A 414 7.68 25.75 -24.92
C ALA A 414 8.76 24.70 -24.64
N ASP A 415 9.00 24.44 -23.35
CA ASP A 415 9.99 23.47 -22.89
C ASP A 415 9.32 22.14 -22.54
N ASP A 416 8.97 21.38 -23.58
CA ASP A 416 8.26 20.11 -23.41
C ASP A 416 9.14 18.98 -22.86
N ILE A 417 10.48 19.10 -22.96
CA ILE A 417 11.40 18.23 -22.22
C ILE A 417 11.29 18.52 -20.71
N ALA A 418 11.47 19.77 -20.29
CA ALA A 418 11.37 20.13 -18.87
C ALA A 418 9.98 19.84 -18.28
N TYR A 419 8.91 19.98 -19.07
CA TYR A 419 7.56 19.55 -18.69
C TYR A 419 7.47 18.04 -18.46
N LEU A 420 7.93 17.21 -19.39
CA LEU A 420 7.86 15.75 -19.27
C LEU A 420 8.77 15.22 -18.14
N ASP A 421 9.93 15.84 -17.93
CA ASP A 421 10.79 15.56 -16.79
C ASP A 421 10.10 15.89 -15.46
N THR A 422 9.61 17.12 -15.30
CA THR A 422 8.91 17.55 -14.08
C THR A 422 7.66 16.69 -13.83
N LEU A 423 6.97 16.28 -14.89
CA LEU A 423 5.85 15.35 -14.83
C LEU A 423 6.29 13.99 -14.27
N ILE A 424 7.36 13.39 -14.80
CA ILE A 424 7.90 12.11 -14.31
C ILE A 424 8.37 12.22 -12.86
N ASP A 425 9.06 13.30 -12.49
CA ASP A 425 9.52 13.52 -11.12
C ASP A 425 8.35 13.69 -10.14
N LYS A 426 7.30 14.43 -10.53
CA LYS A 426 6.06 14.49 -9.73
C LYS A 426 5.38 13.14 -9.64
N LEU A 427 5.32 12.36 -10.72
CA LEU A 427 4.67 11.05 -10.69
C LEU A 427 5.40 10.07 -9.75
N VAL A 428 6.73 10.04 -9.79
CA VAL A 428 7.56 9.18 -8.91
C VAL A 428 7.55 9.65 -7.46
N ASN A 429 7.66 10.96 -7.22
CA ASN A 429 7.80 11.52 -5.87
C ASN A 429 6.45 11.78 -5.19
N GLU A 430 5.39 12.07 -5.94
CA GLU A 430 4.11 12.58 -5.41
C GLU A 430 2.89 11.74 -5.81
N HIS A 431 2.98 10.73 -6.68
CA HIS A 431 1.82 9.93 -7.13
C HIS A 431 2.08 8.43 -7.21
N ASP A 432 3.13 7.93 -6.54
CA ASP A 432 3.46 6.51 -6.42
C ASP A 432 3.65 5.82 -7.78
N ALA A 433 4.32 6.49 -8.71
CA ALA A 433 4.85 5.83 -9.90
C ALA A 433 6.05 4.94 -9.55
N ASP A 434 6.12 3.79 -10.20
CA ASP A 434 7.29 2.92 -10.19
C ASP A 434 8.37 3.52 -11.10
N PRO A 435 9.52 4.00 -10.55
CA PRO A 435 10.56 4.63 -11.34
C PRO A 435 11.23 3.67 -12.34
N THR A 436 11.08 2.36 -12.19
CA THR A 436 11.62 1.34 -13.12
C THR A 436 10.68 1.05 -14.28
N ARG A 437 9.41 1.51 -14.22
CA ARG A 437 8.33 1.19 -15.16
C ARG A 437 7.56 2.44 -15.61
N ILE A 438 8.31 3.46 -16.05
CA ILE A 438 7.78 4.64 -16.74
C ILE A 438 7.85 4.41 -18.25
N TYR A 439 6.72 4.54 -18.94
CA TYR A 439 6.60 4.36 -20.39
C TYR A 439 5.98 5.60 -21.05
N MET A 440 6.28 5.85 -22.31
CA MET A 440 5.72 6.99 -23.06
C MET A 440 5.18 6.59 -24.44
N THR A 441 4.02 7.12 -24.80
CA THR A 441 3.33 6.84 -26.07
C THR A 441 2.57 8.07 -26.54
N GLY A 442 2.30 8.19 -27.83
CA GLY A 442 1.51 9.29 -28.36
C GLY A 442 1.16 9.13 -29.82
N GLY A 443 0.08 9.80 -30.25
CA GLY A 443 -0.36 9.83 -31.63
C GLY A 443 0.14 11.06 -32.37
N SER A 444 0.56 10.95 -33.64
CA SER A 444 0.87 12.10 -34.51
C SER A 444 1.96 12.99 -33.88
N ASN A 445 1.75 14.31 -33.75
CA ASN A 445 2.62 15.24 -33.02
C ASN A 445 3.00 14.78 -31.59
N GLY A 446 2.13 14.04 -30.88
CA GLY A 446 2.46 13.42 -29.59
C GLY A 446 3.39 12.20 -29.73
N GLY A 447 3.28 11.43 -30.80
CA GLY A 447 4.21 10.35 -31.14
C GLY A 447 5.58 10.88 -31.60
N MET A 448 5.59 12.01 -32.32
CA MET A 448 6.82 12.75 -32.64
C MET A 448 7.48 13.26 -31.36
N MET A 449 6.72 13.79 -30.40
CA MET A 449 7.25 14.17 -29.09
C MET A 449 7.76 12.96 -28.29
N THR A 450 7.13 11.80 -28.44
CA THR A 450 7.60 10.54 -27.85
C THR A 450 8.98 10.16 -28.41
N PHE A 451 9.20 10.26 -29.73
CA PHE A 451 10.54 10.10 -30.32
C PHE A 451 11.55 11.14 -29.81
N VAL A 452 11.16 12.42 -29.73
CA VAL A 452 12.04 13.50 -29.26
C VAL A 452 12.48 13.29 -27.81
N TYR A 453 11.55 12.95 -26.91
CA TYR A 453 11.88 12.65 -25.51
C TYR A 453 12.67 11.34 -25.39
N ALA A 454 12.32 10.30 -26.16
CA ALA A 454 13.06 9.03 -26.17
C ALA A 454 14.54 9.19 -26.57
N VAL A 455 14.85 10.07 -27.52
CA VAL A 455 16.24 10.37 -27.91
C VAL A 455 16.93 11.29 -26.90
N ALA A 456 16.21 12.22 -26.27
CA ALA A 456 16.79 13.20 -25.35
C ALA A 456 16.98 12.69 -23.91
N ARG A 457 16.20 11.67 -23.49
CA ARG A 457 16.01 11.25 -22.09
C ARG A 457 15.73 9.74 -21.97
N SER A 458 16.39 8.90 -22.77
CA SER A 458 16.10 7.45 -22.78
C SER A 458 16.30 6.79 -21.42
N GLU A 459 17.25 7.28 -20.62
CA GLU A 459 17.55 6.81 -19.27
C GLU A 459 16.38 6.97 -18.28
N ARG A 460 15.40 7.82 -18.60
CA ARG A 460 14.21 8.09 -17.77
C ARG A 460 13.06 7.11 -18.01
N LEU A 461 13.14 6.30 -19.07
CA LEU A 461 12.04 5.44 -19.54
C LEU A 461 12.43 3.97 -19.60
N ALA A 462 11.44 3.08 -19.50
CA ALA A 462 11.59 1.63 -19.62
C ALA A 462 11.17 1.08 -20.99
N ALA A 463 10.32 1.82 -21.72
CA ALA A 463 9.93 1.55 -23.11
C ALA A 463 9.16 2.74 -23.69
N VAL A 464 9.07 2.82 -25.02
CA VAL A 464 8.28 3.82 -25.76
C VAL A 464 7.46 3.25 -26.91
N ALA A 465 6.34 3.91 -27.24
CA ALA A 465 5.50 3.49 -28.36
C ALA A 465 4.92 4.68 -29.15
N PRO A 466 5.64 5.21 -30.15
CA PRO A 466 5.13 6.22 -31.09
C PRO A 466 4.08 5.63 -32.05
N VAL A 467 2.96 6.35 -32.25
CA VAL A 467 1.83 5.92 -33.09
C VAL A 467 1.50 6.99 -34.14
N VAL A 468 1.31 6.57 -35.39
CA VAL A 468 1.08 7.40 -36.59
C VAL A 468 1.99 8.63 -36.63
N ALA A 469 3.28 8.39 -36.46
CA ALA A 469 4.33 9.39 -36.30
C ALA A 469 5.63 8.95 -37.00
N SER A 470 6.58 9.88 -37.15
CA SER A 470 7.93 9.63 -37.65
C SER A 470 8.92 10.61 -37.00
N MET A 471 10.21 10.45 -37.24
CA MET A 471 11.29 11.34 -36.81
C MET A 471 11.63 12.37 -37.89
N PHE A 472 12.23 13.49 -37.50
CA PHE A 472 12.70 14.55 -38.41
C PHE A 472 14.23 14.53 -38.62
N THR A 473 14.99 14.13 -37.60
CA THR A 473 16.45 14.04 -37.63
C THR A 473 16.96 12.80 -36.89
N PHE A 474 18.21 12.42 -37.16
CA PHE A 474 18.96 11.35 -36.52
C PHE A 474 20.28 11.86 -35.89
N GLU A 475 20.48 13.19 -35.79
CA GLU A 475 21.70 13.83 -35.26
C GLU A 475 22.05 13.43 -33.82
N ARG A 476 21.07 12.99 -33.04
CA ARG A 476 21.25 12.44 -31.69
C ARG A 476 20.74 11.01 -31.66
N LYS A 477 21.48 10.13 -30.96
CA LYS A 477 21.03 8.80 -30.54
C LYS A 477 20.65 8.84 -29.05
N PRO A 478 19.73 7.97 -28.58
CA PRO A 478 19.46 7.82 -27.15
C PRO A 478 20.74 7.44 -26.37
N ALA A 479 20.83 7.85 -25.10
CA ALA A 479 22.00 7.62 -24.25
C ALA A 479 22.15 6.16 -23.78
N VAL A 480 21.01 5.46 -23.62
CA VAL A 480 20.91 4.02 -23.37
C VAL A 480 19.91 3.35 -24.34
N PRO A 481 20.07 2.05 -24.67
CA PRO A 481 19.08 1.26 -25.40
C PRO A 481 17.70 1.31 -24.73
N LEU A 482 16.64 1.49 -25.52
CA LEU A 482 15.28 1.72 -25.04
C LEU A 482 14.26 0.93 -25.89
N PRO A 483 13.56 -0.07 -25.33
CA PRO A 483 12.58 -0.87 -26.08
C PRO A 483 11.51 -0.01 -26.75
N ILE A 484 11.34 -0.16 -28.07
CA ILE A 484 10.43 0.67 -28.86
C ILE A 484 9.44 -0.14 -29.71
N LEU A 485 8.19 0.31 -29.75
CA LEU A 485 7.11 -0.17 -30.61
C LEU A 485 6.59 0.96 -31.50
N ILE A 486 6.86 0.90 -32.81
CA ILE A 486 6.40 1.91 -33.78
C ILE A 486 5.13 1.40 -34.48
N ILE A 487 4.04 2.18 -34.52
CA ILE A 487 2.77 1.76 -35.15
C ILE A 487 2.31 2.78 -36.20
N ASN A 488 2.19 2.40 -37.47
CA ASN A 488 1.71 3.28 -38.55
C ASN A 488 0.70 2.58 -39.46
N GLY A 489 -0.13 3.37 -40.17
CA GLY A 489 -0.99 2.91 -41.25
C GLY A 489 -0.37 3.21 -42.61
N ALA A 490 -0.49 2.30 -43.59
CA ALA A 490 0.08 2.49 -44.93
C ALA A 490 -0.65 3.54 -45.79
N LYS A 491 -1.84 3.98 -45.37
CA LYS A 491 -2.63 5.06 -46.00
C LYS A 491 -2.58 6.35 -45.18
N ASP A 492 -1.55 6.53 -44.35
CA ASP A 492 -1.36 7.75 -43.59
C ASP A 492 -0.89 8.90 -44.51
N GLU A 493 -1.80 9.83 -44.80
CA GLU A 493 -1.50 11.04 -45.57
C GLU A 493 -0.94 12.18 -44.72
N GLU A 494 -1.07 12.12 -43.39
CA GLU A 494 -0.51 13.17 -42.52
C GLU A 494 0.96 12.91 -42.19
N VAL A 495 1.35 11.64 -42.04
CA VAL A 495 2.72 11.16 -41.81
C VAL A 495 3.01 9.95 -42.72
N PRO A 496 3.40 10.18 -43.99
CA PRO A 496 3.63 9.10 -44.97
C PRO A 496 4.79 8.16 -44.59
N LEU A 497 4.69 6.87 -44.96
CA LEU A 497 5.71 5.86 -44.64
C LEU A 497 7.02 6.10 -45.42
N GLU A 498 6.91 6.68 -46.61
CA GLU A 498 8.00 7.16 -47.45
C GLU A 498 8.68 8.44 -46.92
N GLY A 499 8.17 9.02 -45.83
CA GLY A 499 8.67 10.27 -45.26
C GLY A 499 8.24 11.50 -46.07
N GLY A 500 9.08 12.53 -46.08
CA GLY A 500 8.83 13.76 -46.84
C GLY A 500 7.89 14.74 -46.12
N MET A 501 7.27 15.63 -46.89
CA MET A 501 6.28 16.59 -46.38
C MET A 501 4.89 15.95 -46.32
N SER A 502 4.11 16.30 -45.29
CA SER A 502 2.73 15.86 -45.15
C SER A 502 1.88 16.22 -46.37
N ARG A 503 1.00 15.30 -46.80
CA ARG A 503 0.00 15.56 -47.85
C ARG A 503 -1.13 16.46 -47.31
N ASN A 504 -1.37 16.47 -46.00
CA ASN A 504 -2.25 17.45 -45.36
C ASN A 504 -1.56 18.83 -45.31
N LEU A 505 -2.04 19.77 -46.13
CA LEU A 505 -1.54 21.16 -46.20
C LEU A 505 -1.51 21.90 -44.85
N LEU A 506 -2.38 21.56 -43.87
CA LEU A 506 -2.38 22.19 -42.53
C LEU A 506 -1.30 21.65 -41.59
N VAL A 507 -0.73 20.48 -41.90
CA VAL A 507 0.43 19.89 -41.22
C VAL A 507 1.70 20.30 -41.97
N SER A 508 1.68 20.18 -43.30
CA SER A 508 2.77 20.56 -44.21
C SER A 508 3.23 22.01 -44.02
N ARG A 509 2.30 22.96 -43.85
CA ARG A 509 2.59 24.39 -43.56
C ARG A 509 3.15 24.66 -42.15
N ALA A 510 3.23 23.65 -41.29
CA ALA A 510 3.81 23.72 -39.96
C ALA A 510 5.04 22.80 -39.81
N GLN A 511 5.52 22.19 -40.90
CA GLN A 511 6.76 21.43 -40.94
C GLN A 511 7.92 22.33 -41.38
N ASP A 512 8.92 22.47 -40.53
CA ASP A 512 10.20 23.10 -40.86
C ASP A 512 11.18 22.11 -41.52
N ALA A 513 10.89 20.80 -41.43
CA ALA A 513 11.64 19.72 -42.05
C ALA A 513 10.73 18.57 -42.54
N PRO A 514 11.14 17.80 -43.58
CA PRO A 514 10.47 16.58 -43.97
C PRO A 514 10.64 15.47 -42.91
N TYR A 515 9.66 14.58 -42.82
CA TYR A 515 9.77 13.34 -42.06
C TYR A 515 10.83 12.42 -42.69
N LYS A 516 11.49 11.63 -41.86
CA LYS A 516 12.29 10.49 -42.31
C LYS A 516 11.36 9.34 -42.77
N PRO A 517 11.76 8.52 -43.76
CA PRO A 517 11.05 7.30 -44.11
C PRO A 517 10.98 6.34 -42.92
N LEU A 518 9.88 5.59 -42.76
CA LEU A 518 9.72 4.61 -41.67
C LEU A 518 10.84 3.58 -41.67
N LYS A 519 11.31 3.14 -42.85
CA LYS A 519 12.45 2.22 -42.98
C LYS A 519 13.71 2.75 -42.29
N ASP A 520 14.01 4.03 -42.49
CA ASP A 520 15.21 4.68 -41.95
C ASP A 520 15.06 4.91 -40.44
N VAL A 521 13.84 5.21 -39.97
CA VAL A 521 13.52 5.30 -38.54
C VAL A 521 13.68 3.94 -37.84
N VAL A 522 13.20 2.86 -38.46
CA VAL A 522 13.40 1.50 -37.97
C VAL A 522 14.88 1.15 -37.90
N GLN A 523 15.64 1.40 -38.98
CA GLN A 523 17.08 1.15 -39.02
C GLN A 523 17.84 1.93 -37.94
N PHE A 524 17.51 3.22 -37.75
CA PHE A 524 18.06 4.05 -36.67
C PHE A 524 17.81 3.43 -35.29
N TRP A 525 16.61 2.93 -35.02
CA TRP A 525 16.27 2.31 -33.73
C TRP A 525 16.90 0.93 -33.55
N VAL A 526 16.99 0.11 -34.59
CA VAL A 526 17.74 -1.17 -34.57
C VAL A 526 19.21 -0.93 -34.18
N GLU A 527 19.86 0.08 -34.75
CA GLU A 527 21.22 0.46 -34.39
C GLU A 527 21.33 1.04 -32.98
N ALA A 528 20.46 1.99 -32.62
CA ALA A 528 20.50 2.68 -31.35
C ALA A 528 20.21 1.74 -30.16
N ASN A 529 19.33 0.76 -30.36
CA ASN A 529 19.02 -0.28 -29.39
C ASN A 529 19.98 -1.47 -29.43
N GLN A 530 20.95 -1.50 -30.36
CA GLN A 530 21.84 -2.65 -30.58
C GLN A 530 21.05 -3.97 -30.79
N SER A 531 19.87 -3.89 -31.43
CA SER A 531 18.99 -5.04 -31.64
C SER A 531 19.64 -6.10 -32.56
N GLN A 532 19.20 -7.34 -32.44
CA GLN A 532 19.62 -8.43 -33.34
C GLN A 532 19.27 -8.07 -34.79
N LYS A 533 20.21 -8.31 -35.73
CA LYS A 533 20.02 -7.97 -37.15
C LYS A 533 19.01 -8.86 -37.90
N THR A 534 18.64 -9.99 -37.31
CA THR A 534 17.65 -10.91 -37.87
C THR A 534 16.25 -10.46 -37.48
N GLU A 535 15.43 -10.11 -38.46
CA GLU A 535 14.00 -9.83 -38.23
C GLU A 535 13.16 -11.10 -38.11
N ARG A 536 12.13 -11.02 -37.27
CA ARG A 536 10.97 -11.92 -37.28
C ARG A 536 9.76 -11.14 -37.76
N VAL A 537 9.14 -11.59 -38.84
CA VAL A 537 7.89 -11.03 -39.39
C VAL A 537 6.69 -11.92 -39.01
N ASP A 538 5.57 -11.30 -38.65
CA ASP A 538 4.28 -11.93 -38.32
C ASP A 538 3.17 -11.15 -39.04
N VAL A 539 2.38 -11.83 -39.88
CA VAL A 539 1.36 -11.21 -40.75
C VAL A 539 -0.02 -11.75 -40.39
N LYS A 540 -0.93 -10.85 -40.01
CA LYS A 540 -2.29 -11.17 -39.55
C LYS A 540 -3.30 -10.27 -40.25
N GLY A 541 -3.93 -10.81 -41.29
CA GLY A 541 -4.82 -10.05 -42.16
C GLY A 541 -4.06 -8.95 -42.89
N THR A 542 -4.43 -7.69 -42.62
CA THR A 542 -3.79 -6.50 -43.21
C THR A 542 -2.60 -5.99 -42.40
N VAL A 543 -2.40 -6.49 -41.17
CA VAL A 543 -1.36 -6.06 -40.23
C VAL A 543 -0.10 -6.91 -40.39
N THR A 544 1.03 -6.24 -40.63
CA THR A 544 2.37 -6.83 -40.53
C THR A 544 3.03 -6.30 -39.26
N THR A 545 3.54 -7.20 -38.42
CA THR A 545 4.43 -6.89 -37.29
C THR A 545 5.82 -7.43 -37.60
N THR A 546 6.84 -6.59 -37.46
CA THR A 546 8.25 -6.98 -37.62
C THR A 546 9.01 -6.68 -36.33
N MET A 547 9.77 -7.65 -35.85
CA MET A 547 10.49 -7.61 -34.57
C MET A 547 11.97 -7.89 -34.76
N TYR A 548 12.82 -7.02 -34.21
CA TYR A 548 14.22 -7.28 -33.95
C TYR A 548 14.39 -7.51 -32.44
N ALA A 549 14.86 -8.69 -32.06
CA ALA A 549 15.04 -9.05 -30.65
C ALA A 549 16.17 -8.24 -30.00
N ALA A 550 16.19 -8.17 -28.66
CA ALA A 550 17.31 -7.60 -27.93
C ALA A 550 18.57 -8.46 -28.06
N THR A 551 19.74 -7.83 -28.01
CA THR A 551 21.00 -8.47 -27.59
C THR A 551 21.15 -8.35 -26.07
N ASP A 552 22.14 -9.01 -25.47
CA ASP A 552 22.30 -9.05 -24.01
C ASP A 552 22.56 -7.66 -23.38
N GLU A 553 23.18 -6.75 -24.12
CA GLU A 553 23.41 -5.34 -23.74
C GLU A 553 22.41 -4.36 -24.41
N GLY A 554 21.46 -4.88 -25.19
CA GLY A 554 20.59 -4.11 -26.08
C GLY A 554 19.11 -4.12 -25.70
N ALA A 555 18.30 -3.56 -26.60
CA ALA A 555 16.84 -3.50 -26.47
C ALA A 555 16.14 -4.03 -27.73
N ALA A 556 14.87 -4.41 -27.58
CA ALA A 556 14.05 -4.89 -28.68
C ALA A 556 13.43 -3.72 -29.47
N THR A 557 13.39 -3.87 -30.79
CA THR A 557 12.83 -2.88 -31.72
C THR A 557 11.72 -3.55 -32.52
N GLU A 558 10.48 -3.11 -32.32
CA GLU A 558 9.28 -3.66 -32.96
C GLU A 558 8.59 -2.58 -33.79
N PHE A 559 8.08 -2.93 -34.98
CA PHE A 559 7.24 -2.05 -35.76
C PHE A 559 6.04 -2.77 -36.37
N VAL A 560 4.94 -2.02 -36.52
CA VAL A 560 3.64 -2.53 -36.97
C VAL A 560 3.10 -1.62 -38.08
N VAL A 561 2.79 -2.23 -39.22
CA VAL A 561 2.16 -1.55 -40.36
C VAL A 561 0.84 -2.24 -40.72
N ASP A 562 -0.25 -1.49 -40.70
CA ASP A 562 -1.53 -1.92 -41.28
C ASP A 562 -1.66 -1.42 -42.72
N SER A 563 -1.76 -2.34 -43.68
CA SER A 563 -1.85 -2.03 -45.11
C SER A 563 -3.13 -1.30 -45.52
N ILE A 564 -4.18 -1.30 -44.69
CA ILE A 564 -5.43 -0.56 -44.97
C ILE A 564 -5.66 0.66 -44.09
N GLY A 565 -4.95 0.78 -42.97
CA GLY A 565 -5.11 1.87 -42.00
C GLY A 565 -4.53 3.20 -42.47
N ALA A 566 -5.18 4.29 -42.08
CA ALA A 566 -4.80 5.68 -42.33
C ALA A 566 -4.55 6.44 -41.00
N HIS A 567 -4.42 7.77 -41.05
CA HIS A 567 -4.03 8.57 -39.88
C HIS A 567 -5.07 8.51 -38.75
N GLY A 568 -4.62 8.07 -37.57
CA GLY A 568 -5.41 8.06 -36.33
C GLY A 568 -4.92 7.03 -35.31
N TRP A 569 -5.52 7.02 -34.13
CA TRP A 569 -5.18 6.05 -33.08
C TRP A 569 -5.87 4.70 -33.35
N PRO A 570 -5.20 3.54 -33.20
CA PRO A 570 -5.81 2.24 -33.48
C PRO A 570 -7.03 1.96 -32.60
N GLY A 571 -8.08 1.42 -33.23
CA GLY A 571 -9.39 1.17 -32.61
C GLY A 571 -10.34 2.39 -32.59
N THR A 572 -9.95 3.54 -33.12
CA THR A 572 -10.78 4.76 -33.09
C THR A 572 -11.59 5.01 -34.37
N ARG A 573 -12.68 5.80 -34.24
CA ARG A 573 -13.49 6.22 -35.38
C ARG A 573 -12.73 7.23 -36.25
N ALA A 574 -12.96 7.17 -37.56
CA ALA A 574 -12.40 8.11 -38.52
C ALA A 574 -12.74 9.57 -38.19
N ARG A 575 -11.72 10.43 -38.10
CA ARG A 575 -11.88 11.88 -37.87
C ARG A 575 -12.18 12.67 -39.15
N ARG A 576 -11.98 12.06 -40.32
CA ARG A 576 -12.34 12.59 -41.64
C ARG A 576 -12.81 11.46 -42.53
N GLN A 577 -13.65 11.77 -43.51
CA GLN A 577 -14.04 10.84 -44.58
C GLN A 577 -12.78 10.35 -45.31
N GLY A 578 -12.71 9.05 -45.63
CA GLY A 578 -11.54 8.42 -46.26
C GLY A 578 -10.40 8.01 -45.31
N SER A 579 -10.11 8.79 -44.26
CA SER A 579 -9.03 8.50 -43.30
C SER A 579 -9.50 7.61 -42.15
N VAL A 580 -9.63 6.31 -42.42
CA VAL A 580 -10.01 5.29 -41.41
C VAL A 580 -8.77 4.79 -40.64
N PRO A 581 -8.69 4.95 -39.31
CA PRO A 581 -7.58 4.45 -38.51
C PRO A 581 -7.48 2.91 -38.53
N ILE A 582 -6.34 2.38 -38.08
CA ILE A 582 -6.12 0.94 -37.89
C ILE A 582 -7.26 0.34 -37.05
N SER A 583 -8.06 -0.56 -37.63
CA SER A 583 -9.22 -1.16 -36.95
C SER A 583 -8.99 -2.58 -36.43
N ALA A 584 -7.84 -3.17 -36.73
CA ALA A 584 -7.54 -4.57 -36.42
C ALA A 584 -7.24 -4.87 -34.94
N PHE A 585 -6.95 -3.84 -34.12
CA PHE A 585 -6.66 -3.98 -32.70
C PHE A 585 -6.88 -2.67 -31.93
N SER A 586 -7.08 -2.77 -30.60
CA SER A 586 -7.08 -1.62 -29.69
C SER A 586 -5.66 -1.08 -29.50
N GLY A 587 -5.45 0.21 -29.75
CA GLY A 587 -4.14 0.85 -29.61
C GLY A 587 -3.61 0.79 -28.17
N ALA A 588 -4.47 1.02 -27.18
CA ALA A 588 -4.10 0.95 -25.77
C ALA A 588 -3.66 -0.46 -25.34
N GLU A 589 -4.36 -1.50 -25.80
CA GLU A 589 -4.01 -2.89 -25.50
C GLU A 589 -2.69 -3.29 -26.16
N ARG A 590 -2.52 -2.99 -27.46
CA ARG A 590 -1.30 -3.34 -28.21
C ARG A 590 -0.05 -2.69 -27.63
N VAL A 591 -0.17 -1.43 -27.20
CA VAL A 591 0.91 -0.70 -26.51
C VAL A 591 1.17 -1.28 -25.12
N TRP A 592 0.13 -1.57 -24.33
CA TRP A 592 0.31 -2.15 -22.99
C TRP A 592 0.94 -3.56 -23.03
N GLN A 593 0.54 -4.42 -23.96
CA GLN A 593 1.12 -5.76 -24.10
C GLN A 593 2.62 -5.73 -24.44
N PHE A 594 3.11 -4.66 -25.08
CA PHE A 594 4.54 -4.43 -25.30
C PHE A 594 5.25 -3.88 -24.06
N PHE A 595 4.61 -2.98 -23.30
CA PHE A 595 5.20 -2.32 -22.13
C PHE A 595 5.26 -3.18 -20.87
N LYS A 596 4.23 -3.99 -20.58
CA LYS A 596 3.99 -4.60 -19.25
C LYS A 596 5.19 -5.34 -18.63
N ASP A 597 6.03 -5.97 -19.46
CA ASP A 597 7.17 -6.80 -19.05
C ASP A 597 8.52 -6.04 -19.11
N LYS A 598 8.52 -4.76 -19.49
CA LYS A 598 9.74 -3.95 -19.64
C LYS A 598 10.07 -3.23 -18.34
N LYS A 599 11.35 -3.20 -17.99
CA LYS A 599 11.90 -2.37 -16.91
C LYS A 599 13.20 -1.73 -17.39
N ARG A 600 13.50 -0.51 -16.95
CA ARG A 600 14.87 0.00 -16.94
C ARG A 600 15.59 -0.50 -15.68
N ALA A 601 16.92 -0.50 -15.71
CA ALA A 601 17.74 -0.70 -14.51
C ALA A 601 17.43 0.37 -13.45
N GLU A 602 17.67 0.05 -12.17
CA GLU A 602 17.66 1.09 -11.12
C GLU A 602 18.92 1.97 -11.27
N PRO A 603 18.81 3.30 -11.03
CA PRO A 603 19.91 4.26 -11.19
C PRO A 603 20.90 4.26 -10.01
#